data_AF-A0A9P5Q0R8-F1
#
_entry.id   AF-A0A9P5Q0R8-F1
#
_cell.length_a   1.000
_cell.length_b   1.000
_cell.length_c   1.000
_cell.angle_alpha   90.00
_cell.angle_beta   90.00
_cell.angle_gamma   90.00
#
_symmetry.space_group_name_H-M   'P 1'
#
loop_
_entity.id
_entity.type
_entity.pdbx_description
1 polymer ?
#
loop_
_entity_poly.entity_id
_entity_poly.type
_entity_poly.pdbx_seq_one_letter_code
_entity_poly.pdbx_strand_id
1 'polypeptide(L)'
;MPELSQHWESSGSTSQYLELPYDPPPTQPRSHYRETAYYSGSASSSSSRNSYESLPDTFSRMENKSRMEMEAQRMQRLETLEILRRMHNIPEGVPINLDALPDIDNRRAFNMGTLVHFAIAGSPNFRMSVSEIRTAIANRYSVFRDGSQKWKGSIRHMLSLKGEFRHVPRPITEPGQGNYWSLDMTITKDKRPRKRKARKTRRGDSV
;
A
#
# COMPACT_ATOMS: atom_id res chain seq x y z
N MET A 1 -41.46 19.30 -45.17
CA MET A 1 -40.82 20.30 -44.30
C MET A 1 -40.11 19.56 -43.17
N PRO A 2 -38.79 19.72 -42.98
CA PRO A 2 -37.75 19.19 -43.86
C PRO A 2 -36.98 17.99 -43.29
N GLU A 3 -36.24 17.41 -44.21
CA GLU A 3 -35.39 16.23 -44.26
C GLU A 3 -33.96 16.55 -43.77
N LEU A 4 -33.34 15.64 -43.01
CA LEU A 4 -31.94 15.75 -42.58
C LEU A 4 -31.11 14.72 -43.35
N SER A 5 -30.78 15.10 -44.59
CA SER A 5 -29.87 14.38 -45.48
C SER A 5 -28.43 14.47 -44.97
N GLN A 6 -27.81 13.31 -44.73
CA GLN A 6 -26.37 13.17 -44.49
C GLN A 6 -25.64 13.34 -45.83
N HIS A 7 -25.08 14.53 -46.08
CA HIS A 7 -24.07 14.73 -47.11
C HIS A 7 -22.68 14.49 -46.52
N TRP A 8 -21.98 13.46 -47.01
CA TRP A 8 -20.53 13.41 -46.93
C TRP A 8 -20.01 13.79 -48.33
N GLU A 9 -19.50 15.01 -48.45
CA GLU A 9 -18.77 15.40 -49.66
C GLU A 9 -17.30 15.12 -49.44
N SER A 10 -16.81 14.14 -50.22
CA SER A 10 -15.41 13.92 -50.47
C SER A 10 -14.89 15.04 -51.36
N SER A 11 -13.98 15.85 -50.84
CA SER A 11 -13.15 16.75 -51.64
C SER A 11 -11.69 16.44 -51.33
N GLY A 12 -11.00 15.85 -52.30
CA GLY A 12 -9.56 15.69 -52.24
C GLY A 12 -8.89 17.06 -52.17
N SER A 13 -7.91 17.21 -51.28
CA SER A 13 -6.94 18.28 -51.37
C SER A 13 -5.56 17.76 -51.01
N THR A 14 -4.68 18.03 -51.95
CA THR A 14 -3.26 17.75 -52.06
C THR A 14 -2.45 18.09 -50.81
N SER A 15 -1.51 17.18 -50.54
CA SER A 15 -0.32 17.27 -49.68
C SER A 15 0.24 18.68 -49.43
N GLN A 16 0.38 19.04 -48.16
CA GLN A 16 1.57 19.73 -47.64
C GLN A 16 1.81 19.25 -46.20
N TYR A 17 2.59 18.18 -46.06
CA TYR A 17 3.30 17.92 -44.82
C TYR A 17 4.36 19.01 -44.65
N LEU A 18 4.18 19.89 -43.67
CA LEU A 18 5.26 20.74 -43.19
C LEU A 18 6.30 19.83 -42.52
N GLU A 19 7.41 19.61 -43.22
CA GLU A 19 8.63 19.06 -42.64
C GLU A 19 9.12 20.00 -41.53
N LEU A 20 8.99 19.58 -40.28
CA LEU A 20 9.75 20.16 -39.19
C LEU A 20 11.20 19.68 -39.32
N PRO A 21 12.21 20.56 -39.22
CA PRO A 21 13.61 20.13 -39.21
C PRO A 21 13.85 19.17 -38.04
N TYR A 22 14.32 17.97 -38.36
CA TYR A 22 14.81 17.00 -37.38
C TYR A 22 16.15 17.49 -36.82
N ASP A 23 16.19 17.91 -35.56
CA ASP A 23 17.43 18.22 -34.85
C ASP A 23 18.12 16.90 -34.41
N PRO A 24 19.32 16.58 -34.92
CA PRO A 24 20.07 15.43 -34.43
C PRO A 24 20.61 15.70 -33.01
N PRO A 25 20.68 14.69 -32.13
CA PRO A 25 21.28 14.84 -30.81
C PRO A 25 22.78 15.15 -30.92
N PRO A 26 23.35 15.97 -30.01
CA PRO A 26 24.76 16.35 -30.06
C PRO A 26 25.66 15.13 -29.87
N THR A 27 26.46 14.83 -30.89
CA THR A 27 27.56 13.88 -30.83
C THR A 27 28.60 14.37 -29.85
N GLN A 28 28.84 13.62 -28.76
CA GLN A 28 29.96 13.87 -27.85
C GLN A 28 31.29 13.75 -28.61
N PRO A 29 32.23 14.68 -28.47
CA PRO A 29 33.55 14.53 -29.06
C PRO A 29 34.32 13.42 -28.34
N ARG A 30 34.75 12.45 -29.15
CA ARG A 30 35.69 11.38 -28.81
C ARG A 30 37.02 12.01 -28.43
N SER A 31 37.29 12.20 -27.14
CA SER A 31 38.61 12.62 -26.68
C SER A 31 39.58 11.45 -26.82
N HIS A 32 40.50 11.62 -27.77
CA HIS A 32 41.65 10.77 -27.97
C HIS A 32 42.49 10.76 -26.69
N TYR A 33 42.73 9.58 -26.15
CA TYR A 33 43.79 9.36 -25.18
C TYR A 33 45.11 9.78 -25.86
N ARG A 34 45.71 10.86 -25.38
CA ARG A 34 47.13 11.13 -25.63
C ARG A 34 47.90 10.54 -24.47
N GLU A 35 48.48 9.40 -24.76
CA GLU A 35 49.61 8.85 -24.03
C GLU A 35 50.83 9.74 -24.31
N THR A 36 51.36 10.39 -23.28
CA THR A 36 52.72 10.95 -23.30
C THR A 36 53.41 10.59 -21.99
N ALA A 37 54.32 9.63 -22.10
CA ALA A 37 55.36 9.36 -21.13
C ALA A 37 56.39 10.51 -21.07
N TYR A 38 57.18 10.48 -19.99
CA TYR A 38 58.41 11.23 -19.70
C TYR A 38 58.25 12.60 -19.01
N TYR A 39 58.21 12.55 -17.68
CA TYR A 39 58.99 13.48 -16.86
C TYR A 39 59.57 12.72 -15.66
N SER A 40 60.89 12.54 -15.66
CA SER A 40 61.67 12.14 -14.50
C SER A 40 61.73 13.32 -13.53
N GLY A 41 61.06 13.21 -12.40
CA GLY A 41 61.12 14.18 -11.31
C GLY A 41 60.88 13.47 -9.98
N SER A 42 61.95 13.31 -9.21
CA SER A 42 61.92 12.76 -7.86
C SER A 42 61.08 13.63 -6.93
N ALA A 43 60.03 13.07 -6.33
CA ALA A 43 59.42 13.61 -5.13
C ALA A 43 59.03 12.45 -4.20
N SER A 44 59.59 12.55 -3.00
CA SER A 44 59.44 11.71 -1.83
C SER A 44 58.01 11.49 -1.37
N SER A 45 57.76 10.26 -0.91
CA SER A 45 56.81 9.85 0.14
C SER A 45 55.54 10.70 0.34
N SER A 46 54.41 10.15 -0.07
CA SER A 46 53.28 10.02 0.84
C SER A 46 52.55 8.70 0.55
N SER A 47 52.51 7.83 1.55
CA SER A 47 51.62 6.68 1.57
C SER A 47 50.19 7.22 1.65
N SER A 48 49.59 7.51 0.49
CA SER A 48 48.16 7.74 0.39
C SER A 48 47.51 6.38 0.50
N ARG A 49 47.20 5.99 1.75
CA ARG A 49 46.24 4.94 2.04
C ARG A 49 45.02 5.20 1.16
N ASN A 50 44.66 4.22 0.32
CA ASN A 50 43.35 4.18 -0.31
C ASN A 50 42.29 4.23 0.81
N SER A 51 41.75 5.40 1.13
CA SER A 51 40.73 5.57 2.17
C SER A 51 39.30 5.36 1.66
N TYR A 52 39.15 4.62 0.56
CA TYR A 52 37.88 3.99 0.19
C TYR A 52 37.68 2.65 0.94
N GLU A 53 38.28 2.53 2.12
CA GLU A 53 38.09 1.39 3.00
C GLU A 53 36.71 1.53 3.66
N SER A 54 35.73 0.87 3.02
CA SER A 54 34.39 0.57 3.51
C SER A 54 33.45 1.77 3.66
N LEU A 55 32.95 2.31 2.54
CA LEU A 55 31.59 2.86 2.57
C LEU A 55 30.66 1.72 3.04
N PRO A 56 29.83 1.91 4.08
CA PRO A 56 28.91 0.88 4.50
C PRO A 56 28.04 0.54 3.29
N ASP A 57 27.96 -0.75 2.98
CA ASP A 57 27.16 -1.34 1.91
C ASP A 57 25.66 -1.10 2.20
N THR A 58 25.29 0.18 2.07
CA THR A 58 24.03 0.77 2.48
C THR A 58 22.94 0.35 1.52
N PHE A 59 23.26 0.27 0.23
CA PHE A 59 22.34 -0.21 -0.80
C PHE A 59 21.96 -1.67 -0.58
N SER A 60 22.92 -2.59 -0.45
CA SER A 60 22.60 -4.00 -0.20
C SER A 60 21.95 -4.19 1.17
N ARG A 61 22.32 -3.40 2.19
CA ARG A 61 21.63 -3.39 3.49
C ARG A 61 20.17 -2.94 3.38
N MET A 62 19.88 -1.94 2.55
CA MET A 62 18.52 -1.44 2.32
C MET A 62 17.67 -2.45 1.54
N GLU A 63 18.22 -3.06 0.50
CA GLU A 63 17.54 -4.10 -0.27
C GLU A 63 17.27 -5.35 0.57
N ASN A 64 18.26 -5.80 1.35
CA ASN A 64 18.09 -6.89 2.31
C ASN A 64 17.02 -6.54 3.36
N LYS A 65 16.97 -5.31 3.86
CA LYS A 65 15.91 -4.87 4.80
C LYS A 65 14.53 -4.94 4.15
N SER A 66 14.38 -4.44 2.92
CA SER A 66 13.10 -4.47 2.21
C SER A 66 12.62 -5.89 1.95
N ARG A 67 13.53 -6.79 1.54
CA ARG A 67 13.25 -8.21 1.34
C ARG A 67 12.80 -8.89 2.64
N MET A 68 13.54 -8.68 3.72
CA MET A 68 13.20 -9.22 5.04
C MET A 68 11.84 -8.72 5.54
N GLU A 69 11.52 -7.44 5.31
CA GLU A 69 10.22 -6.87 5.67
C GLU A 69 9.08 -7.47 4.83
N MET A 70 9.27 -7.64 3.52
CA MET A 70 8.28 -8.31 2.67
C MET A 70 8.05 -9.77 3.09
N GLU A 71 9.12 -10.49 3.43
CA GLU A 71 9.02 -11.86 3.91
C GLU A 71 8.31 -11.94 5.26
N ALA A 72 8.61 -11.04 6.19
CA ALA A 72 7.91 -10.94 7.47
C ALA A 72 6.41 -10.66 7.27
N GLN A 73 6.04 -9.76 6.36
CA GLN A 73 4.64 -9.48 6.03
C GLN A 73 3.95 -10.70 5.40
N ARG A 74 4.64 -11.43 4.52
CA ARG A 74 4.13 -12.68 3.94
C ARG A 74 3.88 -13.74 5.01
N MET A 75 4.83 -13.94 5.92
CA MET A 75 4.71 -14.91 7.01
C MET A 75 3.57 -14.53 7.96
N GLN A 76 3.49 -13.25 8.35
CA GLN A 76 2.40 -12.73 9.17
C GLN A 76 1.02 -12.97 8.52
N ARG A 77 0.92 -12.75 7.20
CA ARG A 77 -0.31 -13.02 6.44
C ARG A 77 -0.67 -14.50 6.50
N LEU A 78 0.27 -15.40 6.21
CA LEU A 78 0.02 -16.84 6.23
C LEU A 78 -0.42 -17.33 7.61
N GLU A 79 0.26 -16.88 8.66
CA GLU A 79 -0.08 -17.22 10.04
C GLU A 79 -1.47 -16.72 10.42
N THR A 80 -1.81 -15.48 10.06
CA THR A 80 -3.14 -14.91 10.33
C THR A 80 -4.24 -15.69 9.60
N LEU A 81 -4.00 -16.11 8.35
CA LEU A 81 -4.95 -16.92 7.58
C LEU A 81 -5.16 -18.30 8.21
N GLU A 82 -4.08 -18.91 8.71
CA GLU A 82 -4.15 -20.21 9.38
C GLU A 82 -4.91 -20.12 10.72
N ILE A 83 -4.67 -19.06 11.50
CA ILE A 83 -5.44 -18.78 12.72
C ILE A 83 -6.93 -18.65 12.37
N LEU A 84 -7.27 -17.87 11.35
CA LEU A 84 -8.65 -17.71 10.89
C LEU A 84 -9.30 -19.02 10.48
N ARG A 85 -8.58 -19.83 9.70
CA ARG A 85 -9.04 -21.13 9.23
C ARG A 85 -9.39 -22.04 10.42
N ARG A 86 -8.47 -22.15 11.39
CA ARG A 86 -8.66 -22.95 12.60
C ARG A 86 -9.80 -22.42 13.48
N MET A 87 -9.88 -21.10 13.67
CA MET A 87 -10.90 -20.47 14.49
C MET A 87 -12.32 -20.67 13.94
N HIS A 88 -12.47 -20.74 12.62
CA HIS A 88 -13.76 -20.84 11.96
C HIS A 88 -14.03 -22.21 11.33
N ASN A 89 -13.17 -23.20 11.57
CA ASN A 89 -13.27 -24.57 11.02
C ASN A 89 -13.45 -24.61 9.50
N ILE A 90 -12.68 -23.79 8.77
CA ILE A 90 -12.76 -23.71 7.31
C ILE A 90 -11.91 -24.82 6.69
N PRO A 91 -12.41 -25.61 5.72
CA PRO A 91 -11.63 -26.65 5.07
C PRO A 91 -10.39 -26.12 4.33
N GLU A 92 -9.41 -27.00 4.15
CA GLU A 92 -8.29 -26.73 3.26
C GLU A 92 -8.76 -26.54 1.81
N GLY A 93 -8.11 -25.63 1.07
CA GLY A 93 -8.50 -25.27 -0.28
C GLY A 93 -9.61 -24.21 -0.40
N VAL A 94 -10.41 -23.96 0.65
CA VAL A 94 -11.39 -22.87 0.63
C VAL A 94 -10.69 -21.53 0.90
N PRO A 95 -10.92 -20.49 0.07
CA PRO A 95 -10.33 -19.16 0.29
C PRO A 95 -10.92 -18.50 1.54
N ILE A 96 -10.08 -17.82 2.32
CA ILE A 96 -10.50 -17.08 3.51
C ILE A 96 -11.00 -15.70 3.08
N ASN A 97 -12.29 -15.61 2.76
CA ASN A 97 -12.98 -14.38 2.37
C ASN A 97 -14.42 -14.37 2.90
N LEU A 98 -15.18 -13.31 2.61
CA LEU A 98 -16.57 -13.19 3.06
C LEU A 98 -17.50 -14.31 2.51
N ASP A 99 -17.17 -14.93 1.39
CA ASP A 99 -17.96 -16.02 0.79
C ASP A 99 -17.79 -17.35 1.54
N ALA A 100 -16.70 -17.50 2.30
CA ALA A 100 -16.48 -18.67 3.15
C ALA A 100 -17.34 -18.66 4.43
N LEU A 101 -18.06 -17.56 4.70
CA LEU A 101 -18.95 -17.44 5.85
C LEU A 101 -20.39 -17.78 5.46
N PRO A 102 -21.17 -18.45 6.35
CA PRO A 102 -22.58 -18.74 6.09
C PRO A 102 -23.42 -17.47 5.88
N ASP A 103 -24.57 -17.63 5.22
CA ASP A 103 -25.51 -16.53 5.00
C ASP A 103 -26.21 -16.11 6.31
N ILE A 104 -26.45 -14.81 6.44
CA ILE A 104 -26.97 -14.17 7.66
C ILE A 104 -28.45 -14.50 7.88
N ASP A 105 -29.16 -14.85 6.82
CA ASP A 105 -30.60 -15.13 6.84
C ASP A 105 -30.93 -16.37 7.70
N ASN A 106 -29.94 -17.24 7.93
CA ASN A 106 -30.08 -18.41 8.77
C ASN A 106 -29.56 -18.16 10.21
N ARG A 107 -30.27 -17.30 10.95
CA ARG A 107 -30.30 -17.18 12.43
C ARG A 107 -28.99 -17.34 13.23
N ARG A 108 -27.85 -16.89 12.71
CA ARG A 108 -26.67 -16.59 13.55
C ARG A 108 -26.20 -15.18 13.23
N ALA A 109 -26.45 -14.26 14.15
CA ALA A 109 -25.86 -12.92 14.07
C ALA A 109 -24.33 -13.08 14.05
N PHE A 110 -23.71 -12.89 12.88
CA PHE A 110 -22.26 -12.92 12.80
C PHE A 110 -21.69 -11.80 13.65
N ASN A 111 -20.67 -12.16 14.43
CA ASN A 111 -19.87 -11.17 15.14
C ASN A 111 -19.28 -10.20 14.11
N MET A 112 -19.51 -8.90 14.30
CA MET A 112 -18.99 -7.88 13.39
C MET A 112 -17.45 -7.97 13.24
N GLY A 113 -16.77 -8.43 14.30
CA GLY A 113 -15.35 -8.81 14.28
C GLY A 113 -15.01 -9.79 13.16
N THR A 114 -15.78 -10.88 13.08
CA THR A 114 -15.60 -11.91 12.05
C THR A 114 -15.80 -11.34 10.66
N LEU A 115 -16.88 -10.57 10.42
CA LEU A 115 -17.11 -10.00 9.09
C LEU A 115 -15.93 -9.13 8.64
N VAL A 116 -15.39 -8.29 9.51
CA VAL A 116 -14.26 -7.44 9.14
C VAL A 116 -12.95 -8.23 9.03
N HIS A 117 -12.75 -9.27 9.83
CA HIS A 117 -11.60 -10.18 9.66
C HIS A 117 -11.58 -10.77 8.25
N PHE A 118 -12.70 -11.34 7.81
CA PHE A 118 -12.80 -12.00 6.51
C PHE A 118 -12.82 -11.02 5.34
N ALA A 119 -13.37 -9.81 5.52
CA ALA A 119 -13.25 -8.75 4.53
C ALA A 119 -11.78 -8.40 4.27
N ILE A 120 -11.03 -8.07 5.33
CA ILE A 120 -9.61 -7.70 5.19
C ILE A 120 -8.77 -8.89 4.71
N ALA A 121 -9.02 -10.10 5.22
CA ALA A 121 -8.26 -11.30 4.86
C ALA A 121 -8.46 -11.71 3.40
N GLY A 122 -9.68 -11.51 2.87
CA GLY A 122 -10.01 -11.76 1.47
C GLY A 122 -9.51 -10.68 0.51
N SER A 123 -8.95 -9.58 1.01
CA SER A 123 -8.42 -8.52 0.15
C SER A 123 -7.05 -8.91 -0.45
N PRO A 124 -6.75 -8.48 -1.68
CA PRO A 124 -5.51 -8.88 -2.36
C PRO A 124 -4.26 -8.44 -1.59
N ASN A 125 -4.32 -7.25 -0.97
CA ASN A 125 -3.21 -6.63 -0.25
C ASN A 125 -3.27 -6.83 1.27
N PHE A 126 -4.18 -7.68 1.76
CA PHE A 126 -4.40 -7.92 3.19
C PHE A 126 -4.63 -6.64 4.02
N ARG A 127 -5.16 -5.63 3.34
CA ARG A 127 -5.47 -4.31 3.88
C ARG A 127 -6.67 -3.75 3.13
N MET A 128 -7.53 -3.02 3.83
CA MET A 128 -8.69 -2.35 3.24
C MET A 128 -8.99 -1.02 3.94
N SER A 129 -9.55 -0.07 3.20
CA SER A 129 -10.10 1.15 3.78
C SER A 129 -11.44 0.89 4.46
N VAL A 130 -11.87 1.79 5.35
CA VAL A 130 -13.18 1.68 6.01
C VAL A 130 -14.32 1.68 4.98
N SER A 131 -14.16 2.42 3.87
CA SER A 131 -15.16 2.47 2.80
C SER A 131 -15.26 1.13 2.07
N GLU A 132 -14.11 0.54 1.72
CA GLU A 132 -14.05 -0.78 1.08
C GLU A 132 -14.66 -1.85 1.99
N ILE A 133 -14.37 -1.86 3.29
CA ILE A 133 -14.91 -2.85 4.23
C ILE A 133 -16.45 -2.79 4.26
N ARG A 134 -17.03 -1.59 4.30
CA ARG A 134 -18.49 -1.41 4.26
C ARG A 134 -19.07 -1.95 2.96
N THR A 135 -18.43 -1.63 1.84
CA THR A 135 -18.89 -2.03 0.52
C THR A 135 -18.81 -3.54 0.35
N ALA A 136 -17.71 -4.18 0.76
CA ALA A 136 -17.57 -5.63 0.69
C ALA A 136 -18.63 -6.37 1.51
N ILE A 137 -18.90 -5.92 2.73
CA ILE A 137 -19.93 -6.51 3.60
C ILE A 137 -21.34 -6.32 3.01
N ALA A 138 -21.66 -5.12 2.51
CA ALA A 138 -22.96 -4.84 1.88
C ALA A 138 -23.14 -5.59 0.55
N ASN A 139 -22.06 -5.77 -0.22
CA ASN A 139 -22.10 -6.54 -1.46
C ASN A 139 -22.42 -8.00 -1.18
N ARG A 140 -21.81 -8.60 -0.15
CA ARG A 140 -22.08 -9.99 0.25
C ARG A 140 -23.46 -10.16 0.86
N TYR A 141 -23.84 -9.32 1.81
CA TYR A 141 -25.07 -9.51 2.58
C TYR A 141 -26.05 -8.35 2.37
N SER A 142 -27.20 -8.68 1.79
CA SER A 142 -28.28 -7.74 1.45
C SER A 142 -28.77 -6.93 2.66
N VAL A 143 -28.80 -7.54 3.85
CA VAL A 143 -29.23 -6.90 5.11
C VAL A 143 -28.44 -5.62 5.46
N PHE A 144 -27.23 -5.45 4.92
CA PHE A 144 -26.41 -4.25 5.15
C PHE A 144 -26.50 -3.21 4.03
N ARG A 145 -27.11 -3.52 2.87
CA ARG A 145 -27.21 -2.59 1.73
C ARG A 145 -28.06 -1.37 2.07
N ASP A 146 -29.26 -1.61 2.58
CA ASP A 146 -30.25 -0.58 2.92
C ASP A 146 -30.20 -0.17 4.39
N GLY A 147 -29.22 -0.71 5.13
CA GLY A 147 -29.13 -0.58 6.59
C GLY A 147 -28.72 0.81 7.08
N SER A 148 -29.28 1.20 8.23
CA SER A 148 -29.00 2.45 8.95
C SER A 148 -27.50 2.73 9.16
N GLN A 149 -27.13 4.01 9.36
CA GLN A 149 -25.75 4.44 9.67
C GLN A 149 -25.13 3.75 10.91
N LYS A 150 -25.94 3.07 11.72
CA LYS A 150 -25.52 2.40 12.97
C LYS A 150 -24.46 1.33 12.74
N TRP A 151 -24.62 0.45 11.74
CA TRP A 151 -23.64 -0.60 11.45
C TRP A 151 -22.37 -0.04 10.78
N LYS A 152 -22.51 1.00 9.96
CA LYS A 152 -21.35 1.71 9.37
C LYS A 152 -20.48 2.37 10.44
N GLY A 153 -21.09 2.79 11.55
CA GLY A 153 -20.42 3.29 12.76
C GLY A 153 -19.75 2.17 13.57
N SER A 154 -20.40 1.01 13.71
CA SER A 154 -19.84 -0.11 14.47
C SER A 154 -18.54 -0.66 13.85
N ILE A 155 -18.38 -0.62 12.52
CA ILE A 155 -17.11 -0.96 11.85
C ILE A 155 -15.96 -0.08 12.35
N ARG A 156 -16.14 1.25 12.42
CA ARG A 156 -15.10 2.17 12.91
C ARG A 156 -14.74 1.92 14.37
N HIS A 157 -15.77 1.69 15.19
CA HIS A 157 -15.58 1.35 16.59
C HIS A 157 -14.77 0.07 16.75
N MET A 158 -15.14 -0.99 16.04
CA MET A 158 -14.50 -2.30 16.11
C MET A 158 -13.04 -2.26 15.64
N LEU A 159 -12.75 -1.54 14.54
CA LEU A 159 -11.39 -1.30 14.06
C LEU A 159 -10.51 -0.56 15.07
N SER A 160 -11.10 0.25 15.94
CA SER A 160 -10.37 0.98 16.99
C SER A 160 -10.25 0.20 18.30
N LEU A 161 -11.21 -0.68 18.57
CA LEU A 161 -11.32 -1.43 19.83
C LEU A 161 -10.36 -2.62 19.88
N LYS A 162 -10.26 -3.40 18.80
CA LYS A 162 -9.44 -4.61 18.75
C LYS A 162 -7.98 -4.29 18.41
N GLY A 163 -7.07 -4.89 19.18
CA GLY A 163 -5.62 -4.81 18.94
C GLY A 163 -5.18 -5.49 17.64
N GLU A 164 -5.96 -6.48 17.19
CA GLU A 164 -5.71 -7.27 15.97
C GLU A 164 -5.72 -6.43 14.68
N PHE A 165 -6.44 -5.31 14.67
CA PHE A 165 -6.38 -4.41 13.53
C PHE A 165 -5.19 -3.48 13.66
N ARG A 166 -4.52 -3.19 12.55
CA ARG A 166 -3.42 -2.21 12.50
C ARG A 166 -3.75 -1.10 11.53
N HIS A 167 -3.43 0.12 11.92
CA HIS A 167 -3.60 1.29 11.07
C HIS A 167 -2.39 1.40 10.12
N VAL A 168 -2.63 1.32 8.83
CA VAL A 168 -1.61 1.36 7.77
C VAL A 168 -1.76 2.67 7.00
N PRO A 169 -0.77 3.58 7.05
CA PRO A 169 -0.80 4.82 6.28
C PRO A 169 -0.96 4.54 4.78
N ARG A 170 -1.81 5.32 4.13
CA ARG A 170 -1.91 5.29 2.66
C ARG A 170 -0.70 6.03 2.07
N PRO A 171 -0.05 5.51 1.02
CA PRO A 171 0.98 6.25 0.29
C PRO A 171 0.44 7.57 -0.26
N ILE A 172 1.24 8.64 -0.22
CA ILE A 172 0.85 9.96 -0.76
C ILE A 172 0.57 9.87 -2.28
N THR A 173 1.22 8.91 -2.95
CA THR A 173 1.06 8.65 -4.38
C THR A 173 -0.29 8.03 -4.76
N GLU A 174 -1.03 7.46 -3.81
CA GLU A 174 -2.34 6.85 -4.06
C GLU A 174 -3.46 7.78 -3.59
N PRO A 175 -4.24 8.40 -4.51
CA PRO A 175 -5.40 9.18 -4.11
C PRO A 175 -6.48 8.28 -3.50
N GLY A 176 -7.06 8.69 -2.36
CA GLY A 176 -8.13 7.93 -1.72
C GLY A 176 -8.53 8.45 -0.34
N GLN A 177 -9.75 8.12 0.08
CA GLN A 177 -10.27 8.55 1.38
C GLN A 177 -9.74 7.66 2.51
N GLY A 178 -8.96 8.28 3.40
CA GLY A 178 -8.51 7.68 4.65
C GLY A 178 -7.43 6.60 4.47
N ASN A 179 -7.02 6.07 5.62
CA ASN A 179 -5.94 5.09 5.71
C ASN A 179 -6.46 3.66 5.54
N TYR A 180 -5.53 2.75 5.30
CA TYR A 180 -5.80 1.33 5.25
C TYR A 180 -5.81 0.74 6.66
N TRP A 181 -6.55 -0.35 6.81
CA TRP A 181 -6.51 -1.21 8.00
C TRP A 181 -6.01 -2.58 7.56
N SER A 182 -4.99 -3.11 8.24
CA SER A 182 -4.58 -4.51 8.10
C SER A 182 -5.01 -5.32 9.31
N LEU A 183 -4.95 -6.64 9.14
CA LEU A 183 -5.28 -7.61 10.17
C LEU A 183 -4.01 -8.31 10.64
N ASP A 184 -3.92 -8.56 11.93
CA ASP A 184 -2.86 -9.35 12.53
C ASP A 184 -3.38 -10.07 13.78
N MET A 185 -3.53 -11.38 13.69
CA MET A 185 -4.01 -12.22 14.81
C MET A 185 -2.89 -12.81 15.66
N THR A 186 -1.63 -12.56 15.31
CA THR A 186 -0.47 -13.02 16.10
C THR A 186 -0.33 -12.25 17.41
N ILE A 187 -0.97 -11.08 17.52
CA ILE A 187 -0.93 -10.24 18.71
C ILE A 187 -1.76 -10.91 19.81
N THR A 188 -1.08 -11.52 20.77
CA THR A 188 -1.68 -12.11 21.97
C THR A 188 -2.31 -11.01 22.83
N LYS A 189 -3.60 -10.77 22.60
CA LYS A 189 -4.55 -10.03 23.44
C LYS A 189 -3.94 -8.98 24.37
N ASP A 190 -3.80 -7.75 23.89
CA ASP A 190 -4.01 -6.59 24.74
C ASP A 190 -4.62 -5.43 23.96
N LYS A 191 -5.58 -4.77 24.60
CA LYS A 191 -6.26 -3.58 24.08
C LYS A 191 -5.19 -2.59 23.61
N ARG A 192 -5.39 -1.95 22.45
CA ARG A 192 -4.44 -0.94 21.95
C ARG A 192 -4.11 0.04 23.09
N PRO A 193 -2.82 0.27 23.41
CA PRO A 193 -2.44 1.15 24.50
C PRO A 193 -3.00 2.55 24.23
N ARG A 194 -3.91 3.01 25.10
CA ARG A 194 -4.46 4.36 25.01
C ARG A 194 -3.38 5.35 25.41
N LYS A 195 -2.86 6.11 24.45
CA LYS A 195 -1.95 7.23 24.72
C LYS A 195 -2.72 8.35 25.44
N ARG A 196 -2.81 8.30 26.78
CA ARG A 196 -3.34 9.40 27.59
C ARG A 196 -2.37 10.57 27.47
N LYS A 197 -2.79 11.67 26.83
CA LYS A 197 -2.07 12.94 26.97
C LYS A 197 -2.16 13.37 28.42
N ALA A 198 -1.04 13.48 29.13
CA ALA A 198 -1.00 14.08 30.45
C ALA A 198 -1.55 15.52 30.34
N ARG A 199 -2.61 15.84 31.08
CA ARG A 199 -3.07 17.23 31.22
C ARG A 199 -1.93 18.00 31.88
N LYS A 200 -1.33 18.94 31.15
CA LYS A 200 -0.35 19.88 31.70
C LYS A 200 -1.11 20.79 32.66
N THR A 201 -1.06 20.51 33.97
CA THR A 201 -1.55 21.42 35.00
C THR A 201 -0.73 22.70 34.89
N ARG A 202 -1.38 23.79 34.48
CA ARG A 202 -0.83 25.13 34.61
C ARG A 202 -0.69 25.38 36.11
N ARG A 203 0.54 25.38 36.64
CA ARG A 203 0.81 25.98 37.95
C ARG A 203 0.57 27.47 37.77
N GLY A 204 -0.40 28.01 38.50
CA GLY A 204 -0.64 29.43 38.57
C GLY A 204 0.51 30.06 39.35
N ASP A 205 1.15 31.05 38.74
CA ASP A 205 1.90 32.07 39.47
C ASP A 205 0.86 32.91 40.23
N SER A 206 0.90 32.86 41.55
CA SER A 206 0.25 33.85 42.41
C SER A 206 1.30 34.88 42.84
N VAL A 207 0.91 36.13 42.62
CA VAL A 207 1.54 37.41 42.98
C VAL A 207 2.06 37.45 44.40
#